data_AF-A0A6S6T0W4-F1
#
_entry.id   AF-A0A6S6T0W4-F1
#
_cell.length_a   1.000
_cell.length_b   1.000
_cell.length_c   1.000
_cell.angle_alpha   90.00
_cell.angle_beta   90.00
_cell.angle_gamma   90.00
#
_symmetry.space_group_name_H-M   'P 1'
#
loop_
_entity.id
_entity.type
_entity.pdbx_description
1 polymer ?
#
loop_
_entity_poly.entity_id
_entity_poly.type
_entity_poly.pdbx_seq_one_letter_code
_entity_poly.pdbx_strand_id
1 'polypeptide(L)' 'MGQDRELNQVNIIQNALSGYVGFTSGEKQYFSANLSEWISEDKSLNHLISKFSEISLDIKPFLKQNGLLV' A
#
# COMPACT_ATOMS: atom_id res chain seq x y z
N MET A 1 18.23 -9.03 11.67
CA MET A 1 18.30 -7.71 11.01
C MET A 1 17.36 -7.66 9.79
N GLY A 2 16.05 -7.87 9.99
CA GLY A 2 15.06 -7.95 8.90
C GLY A 2 13.86 -7.00 9.07
N GLN A 3 13.45 -6.76 10.32
CA GLN A 3 12.26 -5.98 10.68
C GLN A 3 12.36 -4.48 10.32
N ASP A 4 13.55 -3.89 10.38
CA ASP A 4 13.74 -2.46 10.05
C ASP A 4 13.39 -2.11 8.59
N ARG A 5 13.55 -3.04 7.65
CA ARG A 5 13.22 -2.80 6.24
C ARG A 5 11.72 -2.86 5.97
N GLU A 6 11.00 -3.73 6.69
CA GLU A 6 9.56 -3.91 6.56
C GLU A 6 8.79 -2.73 7.14
N LEU A 7 9.17 -2.28 8.34
CA LEU A 7 8.63 -1.05 8.96
C LEU A 7 8.84 0.17 8.06
N ASN A 8 9.99 0.25 7.37
CA ASN A 8 10.28 1.36 6.49
C ASN A 8 9.38 1.36 5.23
N GLN A 9 9.10 0.19 4.63
CA GLN A 9 8.18 0.09 3.49
C GLN A 9 6.73 0.41 3.88
N VAL A 10 6.25 -0.10 5.02
CA VAL A 10 4.91 0.21 5.53
C VAL A 10 4.76 1.71 5.74
N ASN A 11 5.73 2.38 6.37
CA ASN A 11 5.70 3.82 6.58
C ASN A 11 5.72 4.62 5.27
N ILE A 12 6.53 4.21 4.28
CA ILE A 12 6.58 4.88 2.97
C ILE A 12 5.21 4.78 2.29
N ILE A 13 4.60 3.59 2.26
CA ILE A 13 3.32 3.38 1.58
C ILE A 13 2.17 4.03 2.36
N GLN A 14 2.17 4.01 3.70
CA GLN A 14 1.19 4.74 4.52
C GLN A 14 1.29 6.25 4.30
N ASN A 15 2.50 6.80 4.25
CA ASN A 15 2.70 8.24 4.04
C ASN A 15 2.23 8.64 2.63
N ALA A 16 2.57 7.84 1.62
CA ALA A 16 2.05 8.01 0.26
C ALA A 16 0.52 7.92 0.22
N LEU A 17 -0.08 6.94 0.90
CA LEU A 17 -1.54 6.73 0.97
C LEU A 17 -2.26 7.93 1.58
N SER A 18 -1.68 8.50 2.65
CA SER A 18 -2.21 9.68 3.32
C SER A 18 -2.33 10.86 2.35
N GLY A 19 -1.28 11.10 1.54
CA GLY A 19 -1.22 12.17 0.55
C GLY A 19 -1.99 11.90 -0.76
N TYR A 20 -2.39 10.66 -1.04
CA TYR A 20 -3.05 10.32 -2.30
C TYR A 20 -4.53 10.76 -2.29
N VAL A 21 -4.91 11.59 -3.25
CA VAL A 21 -6.27 12.16 -3.33
C VAL A 21 -7.29 11.20 -3.94
N GLY A 22 -6.83 10.19 -4.67
CA GLY A 22 -7.71 9.23 -5.37
C GLY A 22 -8.38 8.18 -4.47
N PHE A 23 -8.06 8.13 -3.19
CA PHE A 23 -8.73 7.28 -2.21
C PHE A 23 -9.51 8.13 -1.20
N THR A 24 -10.67 7.64 -0.81
CA THR A 24 -11.49 8.16 0.29
C THR A 24 -10.84 7.86 1.64
N SER A 25 -11.26 8.58 2.67
CA SER A 25 -10.78 8.36 4.05
C SER A 25 -11.04 6.94 4.55
N GLY A 26 -12.17 6.33 4.17
CA GLY A 26 -12.52 4.96 4.57
C GLY A 26 -11.58 3.92 3.95
N GLU A 27 -11.27 4.09 2.67
CA GLU A 27 -10.31 3.25 1.95
C GLU A 27 -8.92 3.40 2.55
N LYS A 28 -8.43 4.63 2.74
CA LYS A 28 -7.14 4.90 3.39
C LYS A 28 -7.02 4.25 4.76
N GLN A 29 -8.09 4.30 5.57
CA GLN A 29 -8.10 3.72 6.90
C GLN A 29 -8.10 2.18 6.83
N TYR A 30 -8.89 1.59 5.92
CA TYR A 30 -8.88 0.15 5.66
C TYR A 30 -7.49 -0.32 5.22
N PHE A 31 -6.84 0.41 4.31
CA PHE A 31 -5.50 0.09 3.87
C PHE A 31 -4.48 0.21 4.98
N SER A 32 -4.49 1.30 5.74
CA SER A 32 -3.54 1.51 6.83
C SER A 32 -3.63 0.42 7.90
N ALA A 33 -4.83 -0.10 8.16
CA ALA A 33 -5.07 -1.18 9.10
C ALA A 33 -4.55 -2.54 8.62
N ASN A 34 -4.66 -2.84 7.32
CA ASN A 34 -4.26 -4.13 6.74
C ASN A 34 -2.86 -4.12 6.12
N LEU A 35 -2.23 -2.94 5.96
CA LEU A 35 -0.97 -2.77 5.23
C LEU A 35 0.18 -3.56 5.84
N SER A 36 0.24 -3.59 7.17
CA SER A 36 1.28 -4.28 7.92
C SER A 36 1.26 -5.79 7.65
N GLU A 37 0.08 -6.39 7.52
CA GLU A 37 -0.06 -7.80 7.13
C GLU A 37 0.32 -8.01 5.67
N TRP A 38 -0.20 -7.19 4.76
CA TRP A 38 0.01 -7.36 3.32
C TRP A 38 1.47 -7.17 2.87
N ILE A 39 2.23 -6.33 3.57
CA ILE A 39 3.66 -6.11 3.28
C ILE A 39 4.55 -7.17 3.92
N SER A 40 4.15 -7.71 5.07
CA SER A 40 4.95 -8.73 5.79
C SER A 40 5.02 -10.06 5.04
N GLU A 41 3.99 -10.42 4.26
CA GLU A 41 3.92 -11.73 3.63
C GLU A 41 4.85 -11.89 2.42
N ASP A 42 5.10 -10.84 1.64
CA ASP A 42 5.87 -11.01 0.38
C ASP A 42 6.69 -9.78 -0.04
N LYS A 43 6.56 -8.62 0.63
CA LYS A 43 7.15 -7.32 0.19
C LYS A 43 6.77 -6.88 -1.24
N SER A 44 5.97 -7.67 -1.95
CA SER A 44 5.61 -7.46 -3.35
C SER A 44 4.42 -6.53 -3.46
N LEU A 45 4.64 -5.41 -4.15
CA LEU A 45 3.58 -4.48 -4.56
C LEU A 45 2.46 -5.17 -5.35
N ASN A 46 2.75 -6.29 -6.03
CA ASN A 46 1.75 -7.12 -6.70
C ASN A 46 0.72 -7.72 -5.74
N HIS A 47 1.13 -8.14 -4.54
CA HIS A 47 0.20 -8.64 -3.53
C HIS A 47 -0.74 -7.51 -3.10
N LEU A 48 -0.19 -6.31 -2.89
CA LEU A 48 -0.96 -5.11 -2.61
C LEU A 48 -1.97 -4.81 -3.73
N ILE A 49 -1.55 -4.89 -5.00
CA ILE A 49 -2.46 -4.72 -6.15
C ILE A 49 -3.60 -5.75 -6.11
N SER A 50 -3.29 -7.01 -5.81
CA SER A 50 -4.30 -8.06 -5.70
C SER A 50 -5.30 -7.77 -4.58
N LYS A 51 -4.82 -7.40 -3.39
CA LYS A 51 -5.68 -7.06 -2.23
C LYS A 51 -6.62 -5.89 -2.50
N PHE A 52 -6.13 -4.87 -3.18
CA PHE A 52 -6.97 -3.75 -3.59
C PHE A 52 -7.98 -4.18 -4.65
N SER A 53 -7.58 -5.03 -5.60
CA SER A 53 -8.50 -5.58 -6.60
C SER A 53 -9.60 -6.45 -5.99
N GLU A 54 -9.35 -7.15 -4.88
CA GLU A 54 -10.36 -7.94 -4.15
C GLU A 54 -11.51 -7.07 -3.62
N ILE A 55 -11.22 -5.82 -3.26
CA ILE A 55 -12.22 -4.83 -2.81
C ILE A 55 -12.66 -3.87 -3.93
N SER A 56 -12.42 -4.26 -5.19
CA SER A 56 -12.76 -3.47 -6.39
C SER A 56 -12.07 -2.09 -6.47
N LEU A 57 -10.85 -1.97 -5.94
CA LEU A 57 -10.04 -0.76 -6.02
C LEU A 57 -8.81 -0.94 -6.89
N ASP A 58 -8.57 0.03 -7.76
CA ASP A 58 -7.38 0.06 -8.60
C ASP A 58 -6.30 0.94 -7.97
N ILE A 59 -5.27 0.30 -7.42
CA ILE A 59 -4.12 0.97 -6.80
C ILE A 59 -2.99 1.28 -7.79
N LYS A 60 -3.07 0.81 -9.02
CA LYS A 60 -2.07 1.12 -10.06
C LYS A 60 -1.78 2.61 -10.23
N PRO A 61 -2.77 3.54 -10.27
CA PRO A 61 -2.50 4.97 -10.35
C PRO A 61 -1.71 5.49 -9.14
N PHE A 62 -2.04 5.03 -7.94
CA PHE A 62 -1.29 5.35 -6.72
C PHE A 62 0.17 4.88 -6.80
N LEU A 63 0.40 3.63 -7.24
CA LEU A 63 1.74 3.09 -7.35
C LEU A 63 2.56 3.81 -8.43
N LYS A 64 1.95 4.13 -9.57
CA LYS A 64 2.59 4.90 -10.63
C LYS A 64 2.95 6.32 -10.18
N GLN A 65 2.04 7.02 -9.49
CA GLN A 65 2.32 8.37 -8.98
C GLN A 65 3.45 8.41 -7.96
N ASN A 66 3.60 7.36 -7.16
CA ASN A 66 4.67 7.24 -6.17
C ASN A 66 5.95 6.59 -6.72
N GLY A 67 6.01 6.29 -8.02
CA GLY A 67 7.18 5.64 -8.65
C GLY A 67 7.43 4.20 -8.16
N LEU A 68 6.43 3.57 -7.55
CA LEU A 68 6.47 2.21 -7.03
C LEU A 68 6.20 1.17 -8.14
N LEU A 69 5.48 1.56 -9.19
CA LEU A 69 5.17 0.72 -10.34
C LEU A 69 5.66 1.41 -11.61
N VAL A 70 6.61 0.78 -12.31
CA VAL A 70 7.16 1.21 -13.62
C VAL A 70 6.23 0.77 -14.74
#